data_AF-A0AAW0YT90-F1
#
_entry.id   AF-A0AAW0YT90-F1
#
_cell.length_a   1.000
_cell.length_b   1.000
_cell.length_c   1.000
_cell.angle_alpha   90.00
_cell.angle_beta   90.00
_cell.angle_gamma   90.00
#
_symmetry.space_group_name_H-M   'P 1'
#
loop_
_entity.id
_entity.type
_entity.pdbx_description
1 polymer ?
#
loop_
_entity_poly.entity_id
_entity_poly.type
_entity_poly.pdbx_seq_one_letter_code
_entity_poly.pdbx_strand_id
1 'polypeptide(L)'
;MCRRQPGIAIGRMCEKCDGKCPICDSYVRPMTLVRICDECSFGTAAGKCIICSSPAISDAYYCTECTRLEKDRDGCPRIINMGASRVDAFYERKKLGLEKGGGFKKG
;
A
#
# COMPACT_ATOMS: atom_id res chain seq x y z
N MET A 1 -2.06 -5.15 -8.23
CA MET A 1 -2.55 -3.78 -8.00
C MET A 1 -4.01 -3.71 -8.43
N CYS A 2 -4.87 -2.94 -7.77
CA CYS A 2 -6.32 -2.94 -7.97
C CYS A 2 -6.74 -2.39 -9.34
N ARG A 3 -6.22 -1.23 -9.76
CA ARG A 3 -6.47 -0.57 -11.06
C ARG A 3 -7.93 -0.25 -11.40
N ARG A 4 -8.86 -0.37 -10.46
CA ARG A 4 -10.23 0.15 -10.63
C ARG A 4 -10.24 1.68 -10.68
N GLN A 5 -11.31 2.26 -11.19
CA GLN A 5 -11.51 3.72 -11.24
C GLN A 5 -11.32 4.35 -9.84
N PRO A 6 -10.39 5.31 -9.68
CA PRO A 6 -10.21 6.02 -8.42
C PRO A 6 -11.46 6.84 -8.09
N GLY A 7 -11.85 6.82 -6.82
CA GLY A 7 -12.89 7.68 -6.27
C GLY A 7 -12.29 8.91 -5.60
N ILE A 8 -13.01 9.48 -4.64
CA ILE A 8 -12.57 10.64 -3.87
C ILE A 8 -11.71 10.26 -2.66
N ALA A 9 -11.70 9.00 -2.25
CA ALA A 9 -10.98 8.57 -1.06
C ALA A 9 -9.46 8.69 -1.23
N ILE A 10 -8.79 9.19 -0.19
CA ILE A 10 -7.34 9.35 -0.16
C ILE A 10 -6.68 8.03 0.21
N GLY A 11 -5.66 7.63 -0.55
CA GLY A 11 -4.81 6.49 -0.21
C GLY A 11 -3.89 6.85 0.95
N ARG A 12 -3.74 5.95 1.93
CA ARG A 12 -2.88 6.16 3.10
C ARG A 12 -1.79 5.10 3.22
N MET A 13 -0.71 5.40 3.94
CA MET A 13 0.43 4.52 4.20
C MET A 13 0.67 4.32 5.69
N CYS A 14 1.28 3.19 6.04
CA CYS A 14 1.77 2.93 7.40
C CYS A 14 3.21 3.44 7.57
N GLU A 15 3.70 3.48 8.80
CA GLU A 15 5.06 3.90 9.16
C GLU A 15 6.17 3.25 8.31
N LYS A 16 6.06 1.95 8.03
CA LYS A 16 7.07 1.21 7.25
C LYS A 16 7.06 1.52 5.76
N CYS A 17 5.94 2.05 5.27
CA CYS A 17 5.74 2.38 3.86
C CYS A 17 5.74 3.89 3.62
N ASP A 18 5.86 4.70 4.68
CA ASP A 18 5.69 6.14 4.60
C ASP A 18 6.65 6.79 3.59
N GLY A 19 6.14 7.78 2.88
CA GLY A 19 6.87 8.51 1.84
C GLY A 19 7.15 7.74 0.54
N LYS A 20 6.80 6.45 0.43
CA LYS A 20 7.01 5.68 -0.81
C LYS A 20 6.01 6.06 -1.90
N CYS A 21 6.49 6.18 -3.13
CA CYS A 21 5.65 6.21 -4.31
C CYS A 21 5.03 4.82 -4.56
N PRO A 22 3.70 4.67 -4.68
CA PRO A 22 3.05 3.36 -4.88
C PRO A 22 3.42 2.62 -6.16
N ILE A 23 4.05 3.30 -7.13
CA ILE A 23 4.35 2.76 -8.46
C ILE A 23 5.81 2.31 -8.58
N CYS A 24 6.75 3.11 -8.09
CA CYS A 24 8.18 2.89 -8.27
C CYS A 24 8.96 2.74 -6.95
N ASP A 25 8.28 2.77 -5.80
CA ASP A 25 8.86 2.68 -4.46
C ASP A 25 9.90 3.78 -4.12
N SER A 26 9.99 4.84 -4.93
CA SER A 26 10.84 6.01 -4.68
C SER A 26 10.34 6.85 -3.51
N TYR A 27 11.25 7.45 -2.74
CA TYR A 27 10.95 8.33 -1.61
C TYR A 27 11.09 9.82 -1.92
N VAL A 28 11.46 10.17 -3.16
CA VAL A 28 11.82 11.55 -3.52
C VAL A 28 10.73 12.26 -4.30
N ARG A 29 10.61 13.57 -4.04
CA ARG A 29 9.77 14.52 -4.79
C ARG A 29 8.30 14.08 -4.92
N PRO A 30 7.56 13.96 -3.79
CA PRO A 30 6.12 13.74 -3.83
C PRO A 30 5.42 14.91 -4.55
N MET A 31 4.46 14.61 -5.41
CA MET A 31 3.78 15.61 -6.25
C MET A 31 2.26 15.47 -6.18
N THR A 32 1.72 14.33 -6.61
CA THR A 32 0.27 14.12 -6.71
C THR A 32 -0.24 13.29 -5.54
N LEU A 33 -1.31 13.75 -4.88
CA LEU A 33 -2.00 13.00 -3.83
C LEU A 33 -2.67 11.74 -4.40
N VAL A 34 -2.47 10.59 -3.77
CA VAL A 34 -3.01 9.31 -4.23
C VAL A 34 -4.50 9.20 -3.91
N ARG A 35 -5.29 8.77 -4.90
CA ARG A 35 -6.71 8.42 -4.74
C ARG A 35 -6.93 6.92 -4.94
N ILE A 36 -7.85 6.35 -4.16
CA ILE A 36 -8.22 4.93 -4.22
C ILE A 36 -9.69 4.77 -4.67
N CYS A 37 -10.03 3.61 -5.22
CA CYS A 37 -11.41 3.29 -5.59
C CYS A 37 -12.29 3.09 -4.35
N ASP A 38 -13.61 3.24 -4.53
CA ASP A 38 -14.58 3.18 -3.44
C ASP A 38 -14.56 1.82 -2.72
N GLU A 39 -14.41 0.72 -3.45
CA GLU A 39 -14.30 -0.63 -2.86
C GLU A 39 -13.05 -0.79 -1.99
N CYS A 40 -11.94 -0.14 -2.36
CA CYS A 40 -10.72 -0.15 -1.55
C CYS A 40 -10.79 0.78 -0.33
N SER A 41 -11.71 1.74 -0.34
CA SER A 41 -11.92 2.68 0.75
C SER A 41 -12.89 2.17 1.82
N PHE A 42 -13.62 1.09 1.55
CA PHE A 42 -14.70 0.59 2.39
C PHE A 42 -14.34 -0.67 3.19
N GLY A 43 -15.09 -0.94 4.26
CA GLY A 43 -15.03 -2.19 5.03
C GLY A 43 -13.68 -2.42 5.72
N THR A 44 -13.21 -3.67 5.73
CA THR A 44 -11.96 -4.06 6.40
C THR A 44 -10.72 -3.46 5.75
N ALA A 45 -10.82 -2.93 4.54
CA ALA A 45 -9.76 -2.26 3.80
C ALA A 45 -9.58 -0.79 4.20
N ALA A 46 -10.62 -0.18 4.77
CA ALA A 46 -10.62 1.22 5.17
C ALA A 46 -9.52 1.52 6.18
N GLY A 47 -8.87 2.68 6.03
CA GLY A 47 -7.83 3.14 6.97
C GLY A 47 -6.55 2.29 6.98
N LYS A 48 -6.37 1.36 6.04
CA LYS A 48 -5.18 0.53 5.91
C LYS A 48 -4.23 1.03 4.84
N CYS A 49 -2.96 0.70 5.01
CA CYS A 49 -1.89 1.02 4.08
C CYS A 49 -2.16 0.40 2.71
N ILE A 50 -2.07 1.22 1.66
CA ILE A 50 -2.33 0.78 0.29
C ILE A 50 -1.30 -0.22 -0.26
N ILE A 51 -0.10 -0.30 0.35
CA ILE A 51 0.96 -1.24 -0.05
C ILE A 51 0.89 -2.54 0.76
N CYS A 52 0.69 -2.44 2.07
CA CYS A 52 0.92 -3.56 2.99
C CYS A 52 -0.27 -3.96 3.85
N SER A 53 -1.38 -3.25 3.78
CA SER A 53 -2.60 -3.49 4.58
C SER A 53 -2.42 -3.39 6.11
N SER A 54 -1.31 -2.84 6.61
CA SER A 54 -1.13 -2.47 8.02
C SER A 54 -1.89 -1.17 8.34
N PRO A 55 -2.15 -0.84 9.62
CA PRO A 55 -2.78 0.43 10.00
C PRO A 55 -2.04 1.64 9.40
N ALA A 56 -2.78 2.53 8.73
CA ALA A 56 -2.19 3.69 8.06
C ALA A 56 -2.18 4.93 8.97
N ILE A 57 -1.14 5.74 8.83
CA ILE A 57 -0.88 6.95 9.62
C ILE A 57 -0.80 8.21 8.75
N SER A 58 -0.29 8.11 7.52
CA SER A 58 0.04 9.24 6.65
C SER A 58 -0.63 9.11 5.29
N ASP A 59 -0.78 10.22 4.58
CA ASP A 59 -1.34 10.24 3.23
C ASP A 59 -0.28 9.85 2.19
N ALA A 60 -0.70 9.11 1.16
CA ALA A 60 0.17 8.62 0.11
C ALA A 60 0.30 9.62 -1.04
N TYR A 61 1.49 9.70 -1.63
CA TYR A 61 1.78 10.57 -2.78
C TYR A 61 2.47 9.79 -3.91
N TYR A 62 2.15 10.13 -5.15
CA TYR A 62 2.93 9.76 -6.31
C TYR A 62 4.12 10.70 -6.44
N CYS A 63 5.27 10.17 -6.85
CA CYS A 63 6.43 10.99 -7.14
C CYS A 63 6.26 11.75 -8.47
N THR A 64 7.00 12.86 -8.60
CA THR A 64 7.00 13.73 -9.78
C THR A 64 7.24 12.97 -11.09
N GLU A 65 8.10 11.95 -11.07
CA GLU A 65 8.41 11.16 -12.26
C GLU A 65 7.24 10.28 -12.69
N CYS A 66 6.52 9.69 -11.74
CA CYS A 66 5.33 8.89 -12.05
C CYS A 66 4.19 9.76 -12.56
N THR A 67 4.01 10.96 -11.99
CA THR A 67 3.04 11.94 -12.47
C THR A 67 3.39 12.45 -13.87
N ARG A 68 4.66 12.72 -14.15
CA ARG A 68 5.11 13.17 -15.48
C ARG A 68 4.92 12.10 -16.56
N LEU A 69 5.04 10.83 -16.20
CA LEU A 69 4.77 9.70 -17.08
C LEU A 69 3.29 9.28 -17.09
N GLU A 70 2.42 10.07 -16.44
CA GLU A 70 0.99 9.83 -16.30
C GLU A 70 0.59 8.48 -15.65
N LYS A 71 1.54 7.82 -14.96
CA LYS A 71 1.29 6.55 -14.25
C LYS A 71 0.37 6.71 -13.06
N ASP A 72 0.22 7.93 -12.53
CA ASP A 72 -0.75 8.26 -11.50
C ASP A 72 -2.21 8.19 -11.99
N ARG A 73 -2.43 8.04 -13.30
CA ARG A 73 -3.75 7.91 -13.93
C ARG A 73 -4.14 6.47 -14.28
N ASP A 74 -3.28 5.48 -14.01
CA ASP A 74 -3.52 4.06 -14.32
C ASP A 74 -4.67 3.43 -13.49
N GLY A 75 -5.14 4.12 -12.45
CA GLY A 75 -6.23 3.69 -11.59
C GLY A 75 -5.81 3.50 -10.12
N CYS A 76 -6.64 2.80 -9.35
CA CYS A 76 -6.42 2.59 -7.92
C CYS A 76 -5.12 1.81 -7.64
N PRO A 77 -4.12 2.40 -6.95
CA PRO A 77 -2.80 1.79 -6.79
C PRO A 77 -2.73 0.76 -5.65
N ARG A 78 -3.86 0.45 -4.99
CA ARG A 78 -3.86 -0.47 -3.85
C ARG A 78 -3.41 -1.87 -4.23
N ILE A 79 -2.51 -2.45 -3.44
CA ILE A 79 -2.05 -3.82 -3.59
C ILE A 79 -3.05 -4.76 -2.91
N ILE A 80 -3.71 -5.58 -3.71
CA ILE A 80 -4.71 -6.57 -3.25
C ILE A 80 -4.05 -7.86 -2.73
N ASN A 81 -2.96 -8.29 -3.37
CA ASN A 81 -2.30 -9.55 -3.04
C ASN A 81 -0.97 -9.25 -2.36
N MET A 82 -0.79 -9.72 -1.13
CA MET A 82 0.52 -9.74 -0.50
C MET A 82 1.33 -10.90 -1.09
N GLY A 83 2.44 -10.57 -1.75
CA GLY A 83 3.27 -11.56 -2.47
C GLY A 83 3.89 -12.63 -1.56
N ALA A 84 4.31 -13.74 -2.19
CA ALA A 84 4.86 -14.93 -1.52
C ALA A 84 6.01 -14.60 -0.55
N SER A 85 6.89 -13.65 -0.89
CA SER A 85 8.03 -13.28 -0.06
C SER A 85 7.66 -12.87 1.38
N ARG A 86 6.46 -12.32 1.62
CA ARG A 86 6.01 -12.01 2.98
C ARG A 86 5.49 -13.23 3.73
N VAL A 87 4.87 -14.15 3.00
CA VAL A 87 4.39 -15.42 3.53
C VAL A 87 5.59 -16.32 3.87
N ASP A 88 6.58 -16.37 2.99
CA ASP A 88 7.82 -17.12 3.20
C ASP A 88 8.60 -16.57 4.40
N ALA A 89 8.79 -15.24 4.48
CA ALA A 89 9.42 -14.61 5.64
C ALA A 89 8.70 -14.88 6.97
N PHE A 90 7.37 -15.09 6.94
CA PHE A 90 6.62 -15.50 8.12
C PHE A 90 6.95 -16.94 8.53
N TYR A 91 6.94 -17.88 7.58
CA TYR A 91 7.27 -19.28 7.85
C TYR A 91 8.74 -19.47 8.25
N GLU A 92 9.67 -18.72 7.65
CA GLU A 92 11.08 -18.73 8.02
C GLU A 92 11.30 -18.23 9.44
N ARG A 93 10.66 -17.13 9.85
CA ARG A 93 10.75 -16.63 11.24
C ARG A 93 10.17 -17.61 12.24
N LYS A 94 9.08 -18.29 11.88
CA LYS A 94 8.48 -19.35 12.71
C LYS A 94 9.43 -20.54 12.86
N LYS A 95 10.09 -20.96 11.77
CA LYS A 95 11.11 -22.03 11.79
C LYS A 95 12.30 -21.67 12.68
N LEU A 96 12.70 -20.41 12.70
CA LEU A 96 13.84 -19.91 13.49
C LEU A 96 13.49 -19.60 14.96
N GLY A 97 12.24 -19.81 15.39
CA GLY A 97 11.81 -19.53 16.78
C GLY A 97 11.81 -18.04 17.15
N LEU A 98 11.94 -17.14 16.16
CA LEU A 98 11.99 -15.69 16.36
C LEU A 98 10.57 -15.12 16.38
N GLU A 99 9.80 -15.44 17.41
CA GLU A 99 8.48 -14.83 17.61
C GLU A 99 8.63 -13.42 18.21
N LYS A 100 8.45 -12.39 17.37
CA LYS A 100 7.92 -11.10 17.82
C LYS A 100 6.67 -10.78 17.01
N GLY A 101 5.56 -10.66 17.73
CA GLY A 101 4.19 -10.67 17.25
C GLY A 101 3.86 -9.73 16.09
N GLY A 102 3.02 -10.24 15.21
CA GLY A 102 2.42 -9.52 14.09
C GLY A 102 1.50 -10.46 13.33
N GLY A 103 0.43 -10.91 14.00
CA GLY A 103 -0.49 -11.91 13.47
C GLY A 103 -1.10 -11.48 12.14
N PHE A 104 -0.90 -12.30 11.11
CA PHE A 104 -1.65 -12.26 9.87
C PHE A 104 -3.08 -12.75 10.16
N LYS A 105 -3.99 -11.83 10.50
CA LYS A 105 -5.42 -12.15 10.55
C LYS A 105 -5.92 -12.26 9.11
N LYS A 106 -6.05 -13.52 8.66
CA LYS A 106 -6.78 -13.92 7.47
C LYS A 106 -8.26 -13.58 7.72
N GLY A 107 -8.77 -12.59 7.01
CA GLY A 107 -10.18 -12.26 6.90
C GLY A 107 -10.55 -12.32 5.44
#